data_AF-A0A1M5MG59-F1
#
_entry.id   AF-A0A1M5MG59-F1
#
_cell.length_a   1.000
_cell.length_b   1.000
_cell.length_c   1.000
_cell.angle_alpha   90.00
_cell.angle_beta   90.00
_cell.angle_gamma   90.00
#
_symmetry.space_group_name_H-M   'P 1'
#
loop_
_entity.id
_entity.type
_entity.pdbx_description
1 polymer ?
#
loop_
_entity_poly.entity_id
_entity_poly.type
_entity_poly.pdbx_seq_one_letter_code
_entity_poly.pdbx_strand_id
1 'polypeptide(L)'
;MHTPIYSCRLSIYILLIICVSCNKTSPIKNCEVNTIEKENKKTAKSSFISEDNPSTVDLPLSFHQYFKDQYSEMKYPSYELNENLIDFLKSKNYDGETYKGFVIRSDNDFEFLLVSMARGDSEYFILITSANHKIIDYKEIGAIGDENPVTFKISQDFSIEKYHGNNENSTAFEKYQIDNNGNIRKK
;
A
#
# COMPACT_ATOMS: atom_id res chain seq x y z
N MET A 1 7.07 53.90 54.67
CA MET A 1 8.14 54.60 53.93
C MET A 1 7.83 54.52 52.45
N HIS A 2 7.62 55.70 51.85
CA HIS A 2 7.74 56.14 50.44
C HIS A 2 7.03 55.37 49.29
N THR A 3 6.04 56.06 48.70
CA THR A 3 5.71 56.14 47.26
C THR A 3 6.83 56.92 46.50
N PRO A 4 6.95 56.91 45.14
CA PRO A 4 6.01 57.50 44.14
C PRO A 4 5.88 56.65 42.83
N ILE A 5 4.80 56.69 42.02
CA ILE A 5 4.25 57.73 41.11
C ILE A 5 5.27 58.28 40.10
N TYR A 6 5.01 58.14 38.79
CA TYR A 6 4.94 59.20 37.74
C TYR A 6 4.82 58.59 36.33
N SER A 7 3.75 58.94 35.57
CA SER A 7 3.79 59.79 34.36
C SER A 7 4.05 58.99 33.06
N CYS A 8 3.40 59.17 31.92
CA CYS A 8 3.03 60.42 31.26
C CYS A 8 2.17 60.15 30.00
N ARG A 9 1.22 61.07 29.71
CA ARG A 9 0.58 61.46 28.42
C ARG A 9 -0.40 60.45 27.79
N LEU A 10 -1.71 60.69 27.69
CA LEU A 10 -2.49 61.86 27.22
C LEU A 10 -2.11 62.33 25.81
N SER A 11 -2.88 61.91 24.81
CA SER A 11 -3.33 62.83 23.76
C SER A 11 -4.62 62.32 23.11
N ILE A 12 -5.69 63.08 23.32
CA ILE A 12 -6.98 63.01 22.65
C ILE A 12 -6.84 63.73 21.30
N TYR A 13 -7.41 63.18 20.22
CA TYR A 13 -7.93 64.00 19.13
C TYR A 13 -9.26 63.42 18.64
N ILE A 14 -10.27 64.28 18.71
CA ILE A 14 -11.64 64.13 18.21
C ILE A 14 -11.66 64.79 16.82
N LEU A 15 -12.29 64.18 15.82
CA LEU A 15 -13.29 64.86 14.98
C LEU A 15 -14.03 63.89 14.03
N LEU A 16 -15.37 63.96 14.07
CA LEU A 16 -16.31 63.40 13.10
C LEU A 16 -16.19 64.08 11.73
N ILE A 17 -16.48 63.35 10.65
CA ILE A 17 -17.32 63.83 9.53
C ILE A 17 -18.23 62.68 9.03
N ILE A 18 -19.50 63.03 8.81
CA ILE A 18 -20.65 62.20 8.40
C ILE A 18 -20.86 62.34 6.88
N CYS A 19 -21.65 61.40 6.31
CA CYS A 19 -22.34 61.39 5.01
C CYS A 19 -21.57 60.62 3.92
N VAL A 20 -22.14 59.70 3.13
CA VAL A 20 -23.41 59.73 2.41
C VAL A 20 -23.92 58.30 2.15
N SER A 21 -25.25 58.14 2.18
CA SER A 21 -26.04 56.95 1.85
C SER A 21 -25.98 56.57 0.36
N CYS A 22 -25.89 55.26 0.03
CA CYS A 22 -26.62 54.71 -1.12
C CYS A 22 -26.70 53.16 -1.09
N ASN A 23 -27.93 52.68 -1.25
CA ASN A 23 -28.37 51.28 -1.22
C ASN A 23 -27.70 50.38 -2.28
N LYS A 24 -27.50 49.08 -1.96
CA LYS A 24 -27.97 47.90 -2.74
C LYS A 24 -27.47 46.55 -2.17
N THR A 25 -28.44 45.73 -1.71
CA THR A 25 -28.58 44.26 -1.87
C THR A 25 -27.38 43.30 -1.73
N SER A 26 -27.40 42.52 -0.64
CA SER A 26 -27.24 41.04 -0.46
C SER A 26 -26.01 40.28 -1.02
N PRO A 27 -25.65 39.08 -0.50
CA PRO A 27 -25.79 38.49 0.83
C PRO A 27 -24.43 38.06 1.46
N ILE A 28 -24.52 37.58 2.71
CA ILE A 28 -23.45 37.09 3.58
C ILE A 28 -22.61 35.99 2.90
N LYS A 29 -21.29 36.18 2.87
CA LYS A 29 -20.32 35.15 2.47
C LYS A 29 -20.32 34.01 3.49
N ASN A 30 -20.59 32.81 2.99
CA ASN A 30 -20.37 31.55 3.69
C ASN A 30 -18.89 31.44 4.08
N CYS A 31 -18.61 31.17 5.35
CA CYS A 31 -17.30 30.71 5.79
C CYS A 31 -17.14 29.26 5.33
N GLU A 32 -16.12 29.05 4.49
CA GLU A 32 -15.67 27.76 3.98
C GLU A 32 -15.43 26.76 5.13
N VAL A 33 -16.23 25.71 5.15
CA VAL A 33 -15.84 24.44 5.79
C VAL A 33 -14.85 23.81 4.83
N ASN A 34 -13.56 23.87 5.17
CA ASN A 34 -12.52 23.09 4.54
C ASN A 34 -12.80 21.61 4.78
N THR A 35 -13.63 21.04 3.91
CA THR A 35 -13.79 19.60 3.79
C THR A 35 -12.49 19.12 3.16
N ILE A 36 -11.65 18.48 3.97
CA ILE A 36 -10.53 17.68 3.47
C ILE A 36 -11.19 16.56 2.66
N GLU A 37 -11.27 16.75 1.35
CA GLU A 37 -11.54 15.67 0.42
C GLU A 37 -10.40 14.67 0.59
N LYS A 38 -10.63 13.63 1.39
CA LYS A 38 -9.93 12.37 1.21
C LYS A 38 -10.22 12.00 -0.25
N GLU A 39 -9.21 12.11 -1.11
CA GLU A 39 -9.19 11.38 -2.37
C GLU A 39 -9.53 9.93 -2.03
N ASN A 40 -10.78 9.55 -2.27
CA ASN A 40 -11.16 8.16 -2.36
C ASN A 40 -10.44 7.65 -3.60
N LYS A 41 -9.21 7.17 -3.39
CA LYS A 41 -8.50 6.35 -4.36
C LYS A 41 -9.43 5.19 -4.66
N LYS A 42 -10.18 5.30 -5.76
CA LYS A 42 -11.12 4.28 -6.21
C LYS A 42 -10.29 3.05 -6.53
N THR A 43 -10.29 2.08 -5.61
CA THR A 43 -9.58 0.82 -5.80
C THR A 43 -10.11 0.18 -7.08
N ALA A 44 -9.24 -0.09 -8.04
CA ALA A 44 -9.63 -0.78 -9.26
C ALA A 44 -10.07 -2.20 -8.89
N LYS A 45 -11.11 -2.71 -9.56
CA LYS A 45 -11.54 -4.10 -9.43
C LYS A 45 -10.36 -5.01 -9.78
N SER A 46 -10.01 -5.95 -8.90
CA SER A 46 -8.99 -6.95 -9.23
C SER A 46 -9.49 -7.85 -10.36
N SER A 47 -8.57 -8.21 -11.24
CA SER A 47 -8.85 -9.11 -12.37
C SER A 47 -8.63 -10.58 -12.03
N PHE A 48 -8.01 -10.86 -10.88
CA PHE A 48 -7.38 -12.15 -10.59
C PHE A 48 -7.77 -12.74 -9.23
N ILE A 49 -8.42 -11.97 -8.37
CA ILE A 49 -9.04 -12.47 -7.13
C ILE A 49 -10.57 -12.36 -7.20
N SER A 50 -11.25 -13.13 -6.36
CA SER A 50 -12.71 -13.22 -6.37
C SER A 50 -13.43 -12.02 -5.73
N GLU A 51 -12.75 -11.26 -4.88
CA GLU A 51 -13.34 -10.16 -4.11
C GLU A 51 -13.26 -8.81 -4.82
N ASP A 52 -14.32 -8.02 -4.71
CA ASP A 52 -14.36 -6.65 -5.22
C ASP A 52 -13.72 -5.67 -4.23
N ASN A 53 -12.82 -4.81 -4.71
CA ASN A 53 -12.10 -3.79 -3.94
C ASN A 53 -11.25 -4.35 -2.77
N PRO A 54 -10.30 -5.26 -3.05
CA PRO A 54 -9.48 -5.83 -1.99
C PRO A 54 -8.65 -4.79 -1.26
N SER A 55 -8.42 -5.04 0.03
CA SER A 55 -7.42 -4.35 0.82
C SER A 55 -6.02 -4.81 0.41
N THR A 56 -5.07 -3.88 0.41
CA THR A 56 -3.67 -4.19 0.11
C THR A 56 -2.91 -4.53 1.38
N VAL A 57 -1.90 -5.39 1.25
CA VAL A 57 -0.89 -5.61 2.27
C VAL A 57 0.09 -4.44 2.28
N ASP A 58 0.41 -3.93 3.47
CA ASP A 58 1.38 -2.87 3.64
C ASP A 58 2.80 -3.35 3.32
N LEU A 59 3.56 -2.50 2.63
CA LEU A 59 5.00 -2.70 2.43
C LEU A 59 5.80 -1.95 3.51
N PRO A 60 7.00 -2.44 3.89
CA PRO A 60 7.65 -3.64 3.38
C PRO A 60 7.02 -4.94 3.89
N LEU A 61 6.84 -5.90 2.98
CA LEU A 61 6.36 -7.25 3.29
C LEU A 61 7.54 -8.21 3.36
N SER A 62 7.81 -8.80 4.52
CA SER A 62 8.81 -9.86 4.66
C SER A 62 8.20 -11.13 5.21
N PHE A 63 8.66 -12.28 4.72
CA PHE A 63 8.22 -13.57 5.24
C PHE A 63 8.57 -13.71 6.73
N HIS A 64 9.72 -13.18 7.16
CA HIS A 64 10.11 -13.19 8.57
C HIS A 64 9.09 -12.50 9.48
N GLN A 65 8.63 -11.31 9.08
CA GLN A 65 7.62 -10.59 9.86
C GLN A 65 6.25 -11.28 9.76
N TYR A 66 5.86 -11.76 8.57
CA TYR A 66 4.64 -12.55 8.37
C TYR A 66 4.57 -13.77 9.30
N PHE A 67 5.69 -14.48 9.44
CA PHE A 67 5.85 -15.60 10.37
C PHE A 67 5.76 -15.16 11.84
N LYS A 68 6.48 -14.10 12.23
CA LYS A 68 6.45 -13.56 13.60
C LYS A 68 5.05 -13.10 14.01
N ASP A 69 4.32 -12.53 13.06
CA ASP A 69 2.94 -12.10 13.22
C ASP A 69 1.93 -13.25 13.18
N GLN A 70 2.40 -14.51 13.19
CA GLN A 70 1.57 -15.72 13.23
C GLN A 70 0.54 -15.75 12.09
N TYR A 71 0.94 -15.26 10.91
CA TYR A 71 0.09 -15.26 9.72
C TYR A 71 -1.22 -14.49 9.90
N SER A 72 -1.17 -13.38 10.67
CA SER A 72 -2.35 -12.56 10.99
C SER A 72 -3.11 -12.09 9.74
N GLU A 73 -4.32 -12.60 9.53
CA GLU A 73 -5.20 -12.18 8.42
C GLU A 73 -5.59 -10.69 8.49
N MET A 74 -5.59 -10.10 9.69
CA MET A 74 -5.84 -8.67 9.85
C MET A 74 -4.70 -7.81 9.28
N LYS A 75 -3.45 -8.27 9.40
CA LYS A 75 -2.27 -7.58 8.86
C LYS A 75 -1.98 -7.95 7.41
N TYR A 76 -2.32 -9.18 7.04
CA TYR A 76 -2.03 -9.79 5.74
C TYR A 76 -3.32 -10.35 5.15
N PRO A 77 -4.27 -9.49 4.74
CA PRO A 77 -5.49 -9.95 4.12
C PRO A 77 -5.18 -10.79 2.88
N SER A 78 -5.81 -11.96 2.79
CA SER A 78 -5.64 -12.90 1.70
C SER A 78 -6.97 -13.25 1.06
N TYR A 79 -6.93 -13.49 -0.24
CA TYR A 79 -8.12 -13.66 -1.08
C TYR A 79 -8.04 -14.95 -1.89
N GLU A 80 -9.20 -15.52 -2.20
CA GLU A 80 -9.28 -16.60 -3.17
C GLU A 80 -8.93 -16.09 -4.57
N LEU A 81 -8.17 -16.89 -5.30
CA LEU A 81 -7.83 -16.62 -6.69
C LEU A 81 -8.97 -17.04 -7.60
N ASN A 82 -9.14 -16.34 -8.72
CA ASN A 82 -10.05 -16.81 -9.76
C ASN A 82 -9.43 -17.92 -10.62
N GLU A 83 -10.29 -18.65 -11.34
CA GLU A 83 -9.87 -19.78 -12.18
C GLU A 83 -8.84 -19.38 -13.25
N ASN A 84 -8.96 -18.18 -13.83
CA ASN A 84 -8.01 -17.71 -14.85
C ASN A 84 -6.58 -17.64 -14.31
N LEU A 85 -6.39 -17.16 -13.07
CA LEU A 85 -5.08 -17.11 -12.44
C LEU A 85 -4.60 -18.50 -12.04
N ILE A 86 -5.50 -19.36 -11.53
CA ILE A 86 -5.18 -20.75 -11.17
C ILE A 86 -4.72 -21.54 -12.40
N ASP A 87 -5.42 -21.43 -13.53
CA ASP A 87 -5.06 -22.07 -14.79
C ASP A 87 -3.70 -21.57 -15.31
N PHE A 88 -3.44 -20.26 -15.19
CA PHE A 88 -2.12 -19.72 -15.50
C PHE A 88 -1.04 -20.36 -14.62
N LEU A 89 -1.24 -20.44 -13.31
CA LEU A 89 -0.27 -21.04 -12.38
C LEU A 89 -0.02 -22.52 -12.70
N LYS A 90 -1.07 -23.31 -12.94
CA LYS A 90 -0.97 -24.71 -13.38
C LYS A 90 -0.18 -24.85 -14.68
N SER A 91 -0.40 -23.96 -15.65
CA SER A 91 0.36 -23.93 -16.92
C SER A 91 1.86 -23.67 -16.72
N LYS A 92 2.24 -23.10 -15.56
CA LYS A 92 3.62 -22.84 -15.15
C LYS A 92 4.19 -23.88 -14.18
N ASN A 93 3.52 -25.03 -14.03
CA ASN A 93 3.82 -26.11 -13.09
C ASN A 93 3.62 -25.76 -11.61
N TYR A 94 2.85 -24.70 -11.32
CA TYR A 94 2.38 -24.35 -9.98
C TYR A 94 0.96 -24.91 -9.76
N ASP A 95 0.83 -26.23 -9.87
CA ASP A 95 -0.37 -26.99 -9.50
C ASP A 95 -0.33 -27.36 -8.00
N GLY A 96 -0.96 -26.53 -7.17
CA GLY A 96 -1.09 -26.72 -5.73
C GLY A 96 -2.50 -27.16 -5.30
N GLU A 97 -2.58 -27.61 -4.05
CA GLU A 97 -3.81 -28.02 -3.38
C GLU A 97 -4.67 -26.81 -2.98
N THR A 98 -4.02 -25.73 -2.55
CA THR A 98 -4.67 -24.48 -2.18
C THR A 98 -3.86 -23.28 -2.65
N TYR A 99 -4.56 -22.17 -2.86
CA TYR A 99 -3.98 -20.90 -3.30
C TYR A 99 -4.55 -19.75 -2.46
N LYS A 100 -3.70 -18.80 -2.10
CA LYS A 100 -4.07 -17.56 -1.42
C LYS A 100 -3.38 -16.38 -2.10
N GLY A 101 -4.14 -15.35 -2.46
CA GLY A 101 -3.62 -14.12 -3.05
C GLY A 101 -3.51 -12.99 -2.03
N PHE A 102 -2.33 -12.40 -1.92
CA PHE A 102 -2.09 -11.17 -1.16
C PHE A 102 -1.93 -10.02 -2.14
N VAL A 103 -2.80 -9.01 -2.04
CA VAL A 103 -2.73 -7.85 -2.93
C VAL A 103 -1.66 -6.90 -2.43
N ILE A 104 -0.56 -6.77 -3.18
CA ILE A 104 0.53 -5.84 -2.84
C ILE A 104 0.24 -4.45 -3.40
N ARG A 105 -0.30 -4.40 -4.62
CA ARG A 105 -0.66 -3.16 -5.32
C ARG A 105 -1.89 -3.43 -6.17
N SER A 106 -2.85 -2.52 -6.14
CA SER A 106 -3.96 -2.47 -7.08
C SER A 106 -4.29 -1.01 -7.36
N ASP A 107 -3.91 -0.54 -8.54
CA ASP A 107 -4.28 0.78 -9.06
C ASP A 107 -4.65 0.70 -10.54
N ASN A 108 -4.83 1.86 -11.18
CA ASN A 108 -5.31 1.93 -12.56
C ASN A 108 -4.32 1.33 -13.58
N ASP A 109 -3.04 1.32 -13.25
CA ASP A 109 -1.98 0.90 -14.18
C ASP A 109 -1.59 -0.55 -13.94
N PHE A 110 -1.43 -0.91 -12.67
CA PHE A 110 -0.87 -2.20 -12.27
C PHE A 110 -1.62 -2.86 -11.13
N GLU A 111 -1.65 -4.19 -11.21
CA GLU A 111 -2.03 -5.07 -10.12
C GLU A 111 -0.88 -6.05 -9.85
N PHE A 112 -0.37 -6.03 -8.61
CA PHE A 112 0.70 -6.91 -8.13
C PHE A 112 0.16 -7.80 -7.01
N LEU A 113 0.31 -9.11 -7.19
CA LEU A 113 -0.17 -10.13 -6.27
C LEU A 113 0.98 -11.00 -5.83
N LEU A 114 1.05 -11.30 -4.53
CA LEU A 114 1.82 -12.42 -4.04
C LEU A 114 0.88 -13.60 -3.85
N VAL A 115 1.13 -14.70 -4.53
CA VAL A 115 0.37 -15.94 -4.37
C VAL A 115 1.14 -16.86 -3.44
N SER A 116 0.51 -17.27 -2.35
CA SER A 116 0.88 -18.47 -1.59
C SER A 116 0.18 -19.67 -2.25
N MET A 117 0.94 -20.73 -2.51
CA MET A 117 0.43 -22.00 -3.03
C MET A 117 0.95 -23.14 -2.17
N ALA A 118 0.06 -23.94 -1.58
CA ALA A 118 0.44 -25.13 -0.84
C ALA A 118 0.46 -26.37 -1.74
N ARG A 119 1.45 -27.25 -1.57
CA ARG A 119 1.56 -28.56 -2.23
C ARG A 119 2.28 -29.52 -1.29
N GLY A 120 1.58 -30.55 -0.80
CA GLY A 120 2.09 -31.41 0.27
C GLY A 120 2.46 -30.59 1.50
N ASP A 121 3.63 -30.87 2.07
CA ASP A 121 4.14 -30.14 3.25
C ASP A 121 4.85 -28.82 2.90
N SER A 122 4.82 -28.41 1.61
CA SER A 122 5.51 -27.23 1.12
C SER A 122 4.57 -26.09 0.73
N GLU A 123 5.03 -24.86 0.93
CA GLU A 123 4.34 -23.64 0.51
C GLU A 123 5.26 -22.78 -0.36
N TYR A 124 4.77 -22.37 -1.51
CA TYR A 124 5.50 -21.59 -2.51
C TYR A 124 4.91 -20.19 -2.62
N PHE A 125 5.78 -19.21 -2.81
CA PHE A 125 5.43 -17.79 -2.88
C PHE A 125 5.78 -17.24 -4.27
N ILE A 126 4.75 -16.98 -5.07
CA ILE A 126 4.87 -16.53 -6.46
C ILE A 126 4.38 -15.09 -6.56
N LEU A 127 5.29 -14.17 -6.89
CA LEU A 127 4.94 -12.80 -7.20
C LEU A 127 4.46 -12.72 -8.64
N ILE A 128 3.32 -12.07 -8.88
CA ILE A 128 2.69 -11.90 -10.18
C ILE A 128 2.47 -10.41 -10.40
N THR A 129 2.82 -9.93 -11.59
CA THR A 129 2.53 -8.56 -12.01
C THR A 129 1.59 -8.56 -13.20
N SER A 130 0.71 -7.58 -13.24
CA SER A 130 -0.27 -7.48 -14.31
C SER A 130 -0.62 -6.02 -14.61
N ALA A 131 -1.04 -5.77 -15.83
CA ALA A 131 -1.62 -4.50 -16.28
C ALA A 131 -2.75 -4.80 -17.25
N ASN A 132 -3.77 -3.94 -17.29
CA ASN A 132 -4.91 -4.09 -18.19
C ASN A 132 -5.52 -5.51 -18.15
N HIS A 133 -5.68 -6.07 -16.95
CA HIS A 133 -6.24 -7.41 -16.72
C HIS A 133 -5.42 -8.55 -17.38
N LYS A 134 -4.14 -8.33 -17.67
CA LYS A 134 -3.23 -9.31 -18.28
C LYS A 134 -1.95 -9.43 -17.47
N ILE A 135 -1.52 -10.67 -17.26
CA ILE A 135 -0.26 -10.97 -16.58
C ILE A 135 0.90 -10.49 -17.46
N ILE A 136 1.81 -9.72 -16.86
CA ILE A 136 3.03 -9.22 -17.49
C ILE A 136 4.18 -10.18 -17.19
N ASP A 137 4.37 -10.51 -15.91
CA ASP A 137 5.47 -11.33 -15.45
C ASP A 137 5.11 -12.09 -14.17
N TYR A 138 5.91 -13.09 -13.83
CA TYR A 138 5.76 -13.87 -12.61
C TYR A 138 7.11 -14.41 -12.13
N LYS A 139 7.26 -14.54 -10.81
CA LYS A 139 8.49 -15.06 -10.22
C LYS A 139 8.24 -15.75 -8.88
N GLU A 140 8.78 -16.95 -8.72
CA GLU A 140 8.89 -17.56 -7.41
C GLU A 140 9.97 -16.87 -6.57
N ILE A 141 9.54 -16.30 -5.46
CA ILE A 141 10.38 -15.53 -4.55
C ILE A 141 10.56 -16.24 -3.21
N GLY A 142 9.77 -17.27 -2.89
CA GLY A 142 9.94 -18.08 -1.69
C GLY A 142 9.41 -19.49 -1.83
N ALA A 143 9.95 -20.39 -1.02
CA ALA A 143 9.54 -21.78 -0.87
C ALA A 143 9.89 -22.23 0.56
N ILE A 144 8.92 -22.76 1.31
CA ILE A 144 9.11 -23.28 2.66
C ILE A 144 8.55 -24.70 2.76
N GLY A 145 8.90 -25.42 3.83
CA GLY A 145 8.46 -26.80 4.06
C GLY A 145 9.47 -27.87 3.62
N ASP A 146 10.64 -27.45 3.16
CA ASP A 146 11.80 -28.31 2.91
C ASP A 146 12.95 -28.01 3.90
N GLU A 147 14.06 -28.74 3.77
CA GLU A 147 15.26 -28.55 4.60
C GLU A 147 16.00 -27.23 4.30
N ASN A 148 15.73 -26.58 3.16
CA ASN A 148 16.46 -25.41 2.66
C ASN A 148 15.51 -24.27 2.27
N PRO A 149 14.73 -23.73 3.23
CA PRO A 149 13.69 -22.78 2.92
C PRO A 149 14.27 -21.50 2.30
N VAL A 150 13.57 -20.99 1.29
CA VAL A 150 13.83 -19.72 0.66
C VAL A 150 12.77 -18.73 1.10
N THR A 151 13.18 -17.66 1.76
CA THR A 151 12.28 -16.60 2.23
C THR A 151 12.55 -15.30 1.47
N PHE A 152 11.69 -14.30 1.65
CA PHE A 152 11.77 -13.06 0.89
C PHE A 152 11.43 -11.82 1.72
N LYS A 153 11.82 -10.68 1.16
CA LYS A 153 11.37 -9.34 1.53
C LYS A 153 11.07 -8.54 0.27
N ILE A 154 9.89 -7.92 0.24
CA ILE A 154 9.45 -6.96 -0.78
C ILE A 154 9.48 -5.58 -0.11
N SER A 155 10.32 -4.69 -0.61
CA SER A 155 10.48 -3.33 -0.08
C SER A 155 9.47 -2.36 -0.69
N GLN A 156 9.39 -1.14 -0.13
CA GLN A 156 8.46 -0.09 -0.59
C GLN A 156 8.64 0.29 -2.07
N ASP A 157 9.86 0.19 -2.58
CA ASP A 157 10.21 0.47 -3.97
C ASP A 157 9.99 -0.75 -4.90
N PHE A 158 9.33 -1.80 -4.40
CA PHE A 158 9.15 -3.08 -5.08
C PHE A 158 10.47 -3.78 -5.44
N SER A 159 11.55 -3.49 -4.73
CA SER A 159 12.72 -4.38 -4.73
C SER A 159 12.39 -5.66 -3.96
N ILE A 160 12.84 -6.80 -4.48
CA ILE A 160 12.65 -8.11 -3.86
C ILE A 160 14.01 -8.69 -3.51
N GLU A 161 14.17 -9.12 -2.27
CA GLU A 161 15.35 -9.82 -1.79
C GLU A 161 14.96 -11.24 -1.37
N LYS A 162 15.76 -12.24 -1.78
CA LYS A 162 15.60 -13.64 -1.39
C LYS A 162 16.71 -14.06 -0.43
N TYR A 163 16.35 -14.86 0.57
CA TYR A 163 17.26 -15.32 1.63
C TYR A 163 17.14 -16.82 1.83
N HIS A 164 18.25 -17.46 2.22
CA HIS A 164 18.22 -18.82 2.74
C HIS A 164 17.82 -18.77 4.22
N GLY A 165 16.87 -19.60 4.62
CA GLY A 165 16.35 -19.60 5.99
C GLY A 165 15.41 -18.43 6.29
N ASN A 166 14.95 -18.36 7.54
CA ASN A 166 14.08 -17.30 8.05
C ASN A 166 14.77 -16.43 9.12
N ASN A 167 15.95 -15.92 8.81
CA ASN A 167 16.74 -15.11 9.75
C ASN A 167 16.75 -13.64 9.34
N GLU A 168 16.47 -12.74 10.29
CA GLU A 168 16.38 -11.29 10.07
C GLU A 168 17.69 -10.66 9.57
N ASN A 169 18.83 -11.26 9.91
CA ASN A 169 20.17 -10.77 9.55
C ASN A 169 20.79 -11.53 8.36
N SER A 170 20.02 -12.35 7.63
CA SER A 170 20.54 -13.04 6.45
C SER A 170 20.92 -12.07 5.35
N THR A 171 22.05 -12.33 4.68
CA THR A 171 22.40 -11.62 3.46
C THR A 171 21.57 -12.16 2.31
N ALA A 172 20.97 -11.27 1.53
CA ALA A 172 20.20 -11.66 0.34
C ALA A 172 21.12 -12.34 -0.69
N PHE A 173 20.77 -13.55 -1.13
CA PHE A 173 21.52 -14.28 -2.15
C PHE A 173 21.05 -13.93 -3.57
N GLU A 174 19.84 -13.40 -3.71
CA GLU A 174 19.30 -12.96 -4.99
C GLU A 174 18.41 -11.73 -4.82
N LYS A 175 18.49 -10.81 -5.78
CA LYS A 175 17.72 -9.57 -5.76
C LYS A 175 17.01 -9.34 -7.09
N TYR A 176 15.80 -8.80 -7.01
CA TYR A 176 14.99 -8.43 -8.15
C TYR A 176 14.42 -7.03 -7.97
N GLN A 177 13.91 -6.47 -9.06
CA GLN A 177 13.20 -5.21 -9.10
C GLN A 177 12.04 -5.31 -10.08
N ILE A 178 10.87 -4.84 -9.68
CA ILE A 178 9.80 -4.57 -10.65
C ILE A 178 10.12 -3.25 -11.36
N ASP A 179 10.25 -3.28 -12.68
CA ASP A 179 10.48 -2.09 -13.49
C ASP A 179 9.17 -1.30 -13.74
N ASN A 180 9.29 -0.11 -14.35
CA ASN A 180 8.14 0.76 -14.63
C ASN A 180 7.11 0.14 -15.60
N ASN A 181 7.47 -0.95 -16.29
CA ASN A 181 6.60 -1.68 -17.19
C ASN A 181 6.03 -2.93 -16.51
N GLY A 182 6.25 -3.12 -15.20
CA GLY A 182 5.77 -4.26 -14.44
C GLY A 182 6.58 -5.54 -14.62
N ASN A 183 7.74 -5.53 -15.30
CA ASN A 183 8.56 -6.75 -15.44
C ASN A 183 9.44 -6.96 -14.21
N ILE A 184 9.68 -8.21 -13.83
CA ILE A 184 10.54 -8.59 -12.72
C ILE A 184 11.96 -8.85 -13.25
N ARG A 185 12.88 -7.93 -12.97
CA ARG A 185 14.27 -7.99 -13.45
C ARG A 185 15.21 -8.37 -12.33
N LYS A 186 16.16 -9.26 -12.60
CA LYS A 186 17.27 -9.55 -11.67
C LYS A 186 18.17 -8.31 -11.57
N LYS A 187 18.53 -7.94 -10.34
CA LYS A 187 19.48 -6.87 -10.02
C LYS A 187 20.91 -7.38 -9.93
#